data_AF-A0A427XY64-F1
#
_entry.id   AF-A0A427XY64-F1
#
_cell.length_a   1.000
_cell.length_b   1.000
_cell.length_c   1.000
_cell.angle_alpha   90.00
_cell.angle_beta   90.00
_cell.angle_gamma   90.00
#
_symmetry.space_group_name_H-M   'P 1'
#
loop_
_entity.id
_entity.type
_entity.pdbx_description
1 polymer ?
#
loop_
_entity_poly.entity_id
_entity_poly.type
_entity_poly.pdbx_seq_one_letter_code
_entity_poly.pdbx_strand_id
1 'polypeptide(L)'
;MQAEPEESLVVDLPEGLKPADHLERYRQQLAFARTFSPILINIQSGFDMWSVEDSVAFFAGTLEVDAELGMAGIVCHETHRNRSCFNPAVTVDIIARVPRLQLTADISHWVVVCERLLNVNPQDQRLIASIIPNVEPDHPAFATEKSFFDAFWKQVAEHHRSTGIRQSLSFVPEYGIDAAPPAKMFANPPARLRLHESLLVGSTKPESEPIVTSQVDSLLPTPRDTSIEEIRRRFARDGYVYMKKLITPSIVHEARRTYFEWIKQSGILHPTSQVEDGVFIGGAEARETFGVTPGSTRSGLADYDPAKSANYLDLCIAAQKSDWFHKFSTTPELVDFMLRAALPGCDGVPVHYDHLFFRHGPPTFITCWTPFDDTTPHKGGLMYLSDSKSIGEKMEQEFSENAKNLTDDERTSAFNTNMMAGGILHPDASAFAAGQGRKWLMADYEAGDVVFHNPFIIHASCVNQDPGNTIMIHTDIRFVNPEEPFDTRWTEHWMPGDGL
;
A
#
# COMPACT_ATOMS: atom_id res chain seq x y z
N MET A 1 37.83 4.94 -6.91
CA MET A 1 36.93 4.58 -5.80
C MET A 1 35.81 3.80 -6.46
N GLN A 2 35.74 2.48 -6.21
CA GLN A 2 34.84 1.57 -6.91
C GLN A 2 33.38 1.91 -6.58
N ALA A 3 32.51 1.86 -7.60
CA ALA A 3 31.07 2.05 -7.46
C ALA A 3 30.47 0.85 -6.69
N GLU A 4 29.55 1.13 -5.77
CA GLU A 4 28.75 0.09 -5.10
C GLU A 4 27.72 -0.51 -6.06
N PRO A 5 27.36 -1.81 -5.96
CA PRO A 5 26.46 -2.46 -6.90
C PRO A 5 24.97 -2.17 -6.57
N GLU A 6 24.14 -2.07 -7.62
CA GLU A 6 22.67 -1.98 -7.53
C GLU A 6 22.07 -3.20 -6.81
N GLU A 7 21.18 -2.98 -5.83
CA GLU A 7 20.42 -4.04 -5.15
C GLU A 7 19.36 -4.65 -6.08
N SER A 8 19.36 -5.98 -6.14
CA SER A 8 18.56 -6.84 -7.03
C SER A 8 17.17 -7.12 -6.44
N LEU A 9 16.14 -7.29 -7.30
CA LEU A 9 14.80 -7.80 -6.93
C LEU A 9 14.79 -9.29 -6.53
N VAL A 10 15.95 -9.93 -6.48
CA VAL A 10 16.16 -11.27 -5.94
C VAL A 10 16.27 -11.13 -4.42
N VAL A 11 15.50 -11.90 -3.64
CA VAL A 11 15.72 -11.99 -2.19
C VAL A 11 17.19 -12.34 -1.97
N ASP A 12 17.97 -11.42 -1.40
CA ASP A 12 19.36 -11.66 -1.04
C ASP A 12 19.37 -12.77 0.03
N LEU A 13 19.53 -14.00 -0.45
CA LEU A 13 19.71 -15.16 0.39
C LEU A 13 21.15 -15.10 0.88
N PRO A 14 21.40 -14.93 2.18
CA PRO A 14 22.75 -14.75 2.69
C PRO A 14 23.64 -15.91 2.23
N GLU A 15 24.79 -15.57 1.64
CA GLU A 15 25.75 -16.56 1.16
C GLU A 15 26.16 -17.46 2.33
N GLY A 16 25.92 -18.77 2.18
CA GLY A 16 26.26 -19.75 3.21
C GLY A 16 25.30 -19.79 4.41
N LEU A 17 24.03 -19.38 4.27
CA LEU A 17 22.98 -19.60 5.28
C LEU A 17 23.03 -21.05 5.78
N LYS A 18 23.37 -21.25 7.06
CA LYS A 18 23.46 -22.59 7.64
C LYS A 18 22.13 -23.00 8.29
N PRO A 19 21.86 -24.31 8.40
CA PRO A 19 20.75 -24.83 9.19
C PRO A 19 20.61 -24.20 10.58
N ALA A 20 21.74 -24.01 11.29
CA ALA A 20 21.74 -23.43 12.63
C ALA A 20 21.26 -21.97 12.66
N ASP A 21 21.67 -21.16 11.68
CA ASP A 21 21.28 -19.73 11.61
C ASP A 21 19.77 -19.60 11.34
N HIS A 22 19.26 -20.45 10.44
CA HIS A 22 17.83 -20.49 10.14
C HIS A 22 17.01 -21.05 11.32
N LEU A 23 17.56 -22.01 12.07
CA LEU A 23 16.91 -22.58 13.25
C LEU A 23 16.80 -21.58 14.40
N GLU A 24 17.79 -20.71 14.58
CA GLU A 24 17.72 -19.63 15.56
C GLU A 24 16.65 -18.60 15.17
N ARG A 25 16.58 -18.22 13.89
CA ARG A 25 15.50 -17.35 13.38
C ARG A 25 14.12 -18.01 13.57
N TYR A 26 14.01 -19.30 13.27
CA TYR A 26 12.80 -20.09 13.47
C TYR A 26 12.33 -20.02 14.93
N ARG A 27 13.24 -20.22 15.89
CA ARG A 27 12.97 -20.12 17.33
C ARG A 27 12.43 -18.75 17.72
N GLN A 28 13.03 -17.67 17.22
CA GLN A 28 12.60 -16.30 17.50
C GLN A 28 11.19 -16.04 16.94
N GLN A 29 10.93 -16.46 15.70
CA GLN A 29 9.62 -16.32 15.06
C GLN A 29 8.54 -17.13 15.77
N LEU A 30 8.85 -18.36 16.20
CA LEU A 30 7.90 -19.21 16.91
C LEU A 30 7.61 -18.69 18.34
N ALA A 31 8.62 -18.15 19.03
CA ALA A 31 8.44 -17.49 20.32
C ALA A 31 7.55 -16.25 20.22
N PHE A 32 7.65 -15.49 19.12
CA PHE A 32 6.74 -14.38 18.83
C PHE A 32 5.33 -14.89 18.46
N ALA A 33 5.21 -15.87 17.56
CA ALA A 33 3.92 -16.44 17.16
C ALA A 33 3.12 -16.97 18.36
N ARG A 34 3.80 -17.50 19.38
CA ARG A 34 3.20 -17.92 20.65
C ARG A 34 2.35 -16.86 21.35
N THR A 35 2.68 -15.57 21.22
CA THR A 35 1.91 -14.51 21.90
C THR A 35 0.49 -14.39 21.36
N PHE A 36 0.21 -14.93 20.18
CA PHE A 36 -1.11 -14.90 19.55
C PHE A 36 -2.02 -16.07 19.94
N SER A 37 -1.56 -17.01 20.79
CA SER A 37 -2.29 -18.24 21.14
C SER A 37 -2.82 -19.03 19.92
N PRO A 38 -1.94 -19.34 18.94
CA PRO A 38 -2.36 -19.99 17.70
C PRO A 38 -2.87 -21.42 17.94
N ILE A 39 -3.87 -21.82 17.15
CA ILE A 39 -4.41 -23.19 17.15
C ILE A 39 -3.69 -24.10 16.14
N LEU A 40 -3.03 -23.51 15.13
CA LEU A 40 -2.19 -24.15 14.14
C LEU A 40 -1.24 -23.09 13.53
N ILE A 41 -0.02 -23.48 13.19
CA ILE A 41 1.01 -22.61 12.61
C ILE A 41 1.54 -23.28 11.35
N ASN A 42 1.45 -22.62 10.20
CA ASN A 42 2.07 -23.05 8.95
C ASN A 42 3.31 -22.19 8.65
N ILE A 43 4.46 -22.81 8.36
CA ILE A 43 5.74 -22.11 8.20
C ILE A 43 6.47 -22.56 6.94
N GLN A 44 6.87 -21.60 6.11
CA GLN A 44 7.77 -21.86 4.98
C GLN A 44 9.22 -22.01 5.47
N SER A 45 9.69 -23.25 5.57
CA SER A 45 10.91 -23.56 6.33
C SER A 45 11.99 -24.24 5.51
N GLY A 46 13.24 -23.96 5.84
CA GLY A 46 14.40 -24.51 5.15
C GLY A 46 14.76 -23.75 3.88
N PHE A 47 15.72 -24.29 3.14
CA PHE A 47 16.31 -23.66 1.97
C PHE A 47 16.64 -24.72 0.91
N ASP A 48 16.33 -24.44 -0.35
CA ASP A 48 16.43 -25.40 -1.46
C ASP A 48 17.88 -25.71 -1.89
N MET A 49 18.83 -24.83 -1.54
CA MET A 49 20.27 -25.04 -1.77
C MET A 49 20.94 -25.95 -0.74
N TRP A 50 20.24 -26.33 0.33
CA TRP A 50 20.78 -27.22 1.35
C TRP A 50 20.87 -28.67 0.88
N SER A 51 21.85 -29.40 1.40
CA SER A 51 21.84 -30.85 1.29
C SER A 51 20.63 -31.45 2.02
N VAL A 52 20.30 -32.70 1.71
CA VAL A 52 19.25 -33.42 2.46
C VAL A 52 19.66 -33.56 3.92
N GLU A 53 20.96 -33.77 4.19
CA GLU A 53 21.52 -33.88 5.53
C GLU A 53 21.34 -32.59 6.33
N ASP A 54 21.62 -31.44 5.72
CA ASP A 54 21.41 -30.12 6.31
C ASP A 54 19.93 -29.84 6.59
N SER A 55 19.06 -30.18 5.65
CA SER A 55 17.61 -30.03 5.80
C SER A 55 17.08 -30.92 6.94
N VAL A 56 17.58 -32.16 7.04
CA VAL A 56 17.24 -33.09 8.13
C VAL A 56 17.71 -32.56 9.47
N ALA A 57 18.94 -32.03 9.56
CA ALA A 57 19.45 -31.42 10.79
C ALA A 57 18.60 -30.22 11.22
N PHE A 58 18.20 -29.37 10.27
CA PHE A 58 17.31 -28.26 10.52
C PHE A 58 15.95 -28.71 11.06
N PHE A 59 15.25 -29.60 10.35
CA PHE A 59 13.91 -30.06 10.76
C PHE A 59 13.91 -30.92 12.03
N ALA A 60 14.99 -31.64 12.32
CA ALA A 60 15.14 -32.29 13.63
C ALA A 60 15.22 -31.24 14.75
N GLY A 61 15.96 -30.15 14.51
CA GLY A 61 16.04 -29.02 15.44
C GLY A 61 14.72 -28.28 15.61
N THR A 62 13.90 -28.11 14.57
CA THR A 62 12.60 -27.44 14.71
C THR A 62 11.70 -28.20 15.67
N LEU A 63 11.68 -29.54 15.60
CA LEU A 63 10.91 -30.38 16.53
C LEU A 63 11.35 -30.25 18.00
N GLU A 64 12.63 -29.96 18.26
CA GLU A 64 13.14 -29.66 19.60
C GLU A 64 12.67 -28.28 20.07
N VAL A 65 12.80 -27.27 19.22
CA VAL A 65 12.33 -25.90 19.47
C VAL A 65 10.82 -25.87 19.75
N ASP A 66 10.02 -26.62 18.98
CA ASP A 66 8.57 -26.72 19.16
C ASP A 66 8.23 -27.28 20.54
N ALA A 67 8.92 -28.33 20.96
CA ALA A 67 8.74 -28.94 22.27
C ALA A 67 9.13 -27.97 23.40
N GLU A 68 10.26 -27.28 23.26
CA GLU A 68 10.73 -26.30 24.24
C GLU A 68 9.77 -25.11 24.40
N LEU A 69 9.19 -24.63 23.30
CA LEU A 69 8.27 -23.49 23.31
C LEU A 69 6.82 -23.87 23.63
N GLY A 70 6.53 -25.16 23.79
CA GLY A 70 5.18 -25.67 24.08
C GLY A 70 4.24 -25.65 22.87
N MET A 71 4.81 -25.74 21.66
CA MET A 71 4.11 -25.70 20.36
C MET A 71 4.15 -27.03 19.60
N ALA A 72 4.68 -28.09 20.21
CA ALA A 72 4.72 -29.41 19.58
C ALA A 72 3.31 -29.90 19.21
N GLY A 73 3.16 -30.32 17.95
CA GLY A 73 1.92 -30.88 17.40
C GLY A 73 0.95 -29.86 16.81
N ILE A 74 1.29 -28.56 16.80
CA ILE A 74 0.51 -27.52 16.12
C ILE A 74 1.31 -26.75 15.06
N VAL A 75 2.52 -27.21 14.73
CA VAL A 75 3.37 -26.58 13.71
C VAL A 75 3.51 -27.50 12.50
N CYS A 76 3.21 -26.95 11.33
CA CYS A 76 3.33 -27.60 10.04
C CYS A 76 4.25 -26.79 9.12
N HIS A 77 4.98 -27.50 8.26
CA HIS A 77 5.90 -26.88 7.32
C HIS A 77 5.34 -26.96 5.90
N GLU A 78 5.19 -25.80 5.26
CA GLU A 78 4.61 -25.72 3.94
C GLU A 78 5.56 -26.26 2.87
N THR A 79 5.04 -27.06 1.94
CA THR A 79 5.77 -27.44 0.73
C THR A 79 5.83 -26.26 -0.23
N HIS A 80 6.90 -25.47 -0.19
CA HIS A 80 7.03 -24.25 -0.99
C HIS A 80 8.29 -24.26 -1.88
N ARG A 81 8.24 -23.57 -3.02
CA ARG A 81 9.43 -23.34 -3.87
C ARG A 81 10.49 -22.53 -3.10
N ASN A 82 11.78 -22.70 -3.36
CA ASN A 82 12.87 -22.07 -2.60
C ASN A 82 13.03 -22.56 -1.14
N ARG A 83 12.34 -23.64 -0.73
CA ARG A 83 12.43 -24.27 0.61
C ARG A 83 12.89 -25.71 0.50
N SER A 84 13.34 -26.32 1.59
CA SER A 84 13.88 -27.69 1.59
C SER A 84 12.90 -28.74 1.03
N CYS A 85 11.58 -28.51 1.15
CA CYS A 85 10.52 -29.38 0.61
C CYS A 85 10.02 -28.95 -0.79
N PHE A 86 10.83 -28.28 -1.61
CA PHE A 86 10.43 -27.78 -2.94
C PHE A 86 10.16 -28.86 -4.00
N ASN A 87 10.60 -30.10 -3.78
CA ASN A 87 10.45 -31.22 -4.71
C ASN A 87 9.91 -32.47 -3.99
N PRO A 88 8.96 -33.22 -4.59
CA PRO A 88 8.41 -34.44 -3.97
C PRO A 88 9.46 -35.49 -3.61
N ALA A 89 10.46 -35.73 -4.47
CA ALA A 89 11.49 -36.74 -4.23
C ALA A 89 12.40 -36.35 -3.04
N VAL A 90 12.84 -35.09 -3.00
CA VAL A 90 13.62 -34.54 -1.89
C VAL A 90 12.81 -34.58 -0.58
N THR A 91 11.52 -34.25 -0.67
CA THR A 91 10.61 -34.29 0.49
C THR A 91 10.50 -35.70 1.05
N VAL A 92 10.39 -36.73 0.20
CA VAL A 92 10.40 -38.14 0.62
C VAL A 92 11.69 -38.49 1.38
N ASP A 93 12.85 -38.06 0.89
CA ASP A 93 14.13 -38.33 1.55
C ASP A 93 14.23 -37.66 2.92
N ILE A 94 13.70 -36.44 3.06
CA ILE A 94 13.66 -35.71 4.33
C ILE A 94 12.71 -36.39 5.33
N ILE A 95 11.46 -36.67 4.95
CA ILE A 95 10.45 -37.22 5.89
C ILE A 95 10.78 -38.66 6.29
N ALA A 96 11.49 -39.42 5.44
CA ALA A 96 11.99 -40.74 5.81
C ALA A 96 12.97 -40.68 6.98
N ARG A 97 13.70 -39.56 7.14
CA ARG A 97 14.70 -39.33 8.18
C ARG A 97 14.14 -38.51 9.35
N VAL A 98 13.11 -37.70 9.11
CA VAL A 98 12.36 -36.93 10.12
C VAL A 98 10.87 -37.33 10.05
N PRO A 99 10.50 -38.55 10.46
CA PRO A 99 9.13 -39.07 10.25
C PRO A 99 8.05 -38.34 11.04
N ARG A 100 8.45 -37.57 12.07
CA ARG A 100 7.56 -36.72 12.86
C ARG A 100 7.27 -35.36 12.23
N LEU A 101 7.92 -35.01 11.12
CA LEU A 101 7.70 -33.74 10.43
C LEU A 101 6.26 -33.67 9.92
N GLN A 102 5.54 -32.62 10.32
CA GLN A 102 4.20 -32.33 9.82
C GLN A 102 4.29 -31.34 8.65
N LEU A 103 3.60 -31.64 7.56
CA LEU A 103 3.62 -30.86 6.33
C LEU A 103 2.26 -30.24 6.04
N THR A 104 2.28 -29.01 5.56
CA THR A 104 1.16 -28.40 4.83
C THR A 104 1.46 -28.53 3.34
N ALA A 105 0.74 -29.42 2.65
CA ALA A 105 1.01 -29.72 1.24
C ALA A 105 0.35 -28.69 0.31
N ASP A 106 1.12 -27.73 -0.15
CA ASP A 106 0.81 -26.96 -1.36
C ASP A 106 1.39 -27.67 -2.59
N ILE A 107 0.55 -28.49 -3.23
CA ILE A 107 0.91 -29.29 -4.40
C ILE A 107 1.16 -28.40 -5.63
N SER A 108 0.64 -27.16 -5.66
CA SER A 108 0.79 -26.26 -6.80
C SER A 108 2.26 -25.90 -7.03
N HIS A 109 3.03 -25.72 -5.95
CA HIS A 109 4.47 -25.47 -6.02
C HIS A 109 5.23 -26.63 -6.64
N TRP A 110 4.88 -27.86 -6.28
CA TRP A 110 5.51 -29.02 -6.91
C TRP A 110 5.13 -29.16 -8.38
N VAL A 111 3.88 -28.87 -8.76
CA VAL A 111 3.48 -28.89 -10.18
C VAL A 111 4.30 -27.88 -11.00
N VAL A 112 4.57 -26.70 -10.45
CA VAL A 112 5.45 -25.70 -11.09
C VAL A 112 6.88 -26.21 -11.19
N VAL A 113 7.48 -26.69 -10.09
CA VAL A 113 8.86 -27.22 -10.09
C VAL A 113 9.03 -28.41 -11.03
N CYS A 114 8.00 -29.24 -11.13
CA CYS A 114 8.00 -30.47 -11.90
C CYS A 114 7.53 -30.29 -13.36
N GLU A 115 6.99 -29.12 -13.70
CA GLU A 115 6.31 -28.79 -14.96
C GLU A 115 5.30 -29.86 -15.42
N ARG A 116 4.65 -30.54 -14.47
CA ARG A 116 3.67 -31.60 -14.75
C ARG A 116 2.75 -31.85 -13.57
N LEU A 117 1.58 -32.40 -13.86
CA LEU A 117 0.69 -32.93 -12.83
C LEU A 117 1.26 -34.24 -12.25
N LEU A 118 1.31 -34.33 -10.92
CA LEU A 118 1.95 -35.43 -10.18
C LEU A 118 1.07 -36.69 -10.05
N ASN A 119 0.01 -36.76 -10.84
CA ASN A 119 -0.88 -37.92 -10.94
C ASN A 119 -0.76 -38.64 -12.30
N VAL A 120 0.08 -38.16 -13.22
CA VAL A 120 0.15 -38.67 -14.59
C VAL A 120 0.98 -39.94 -14.71
N ASN A 121 2.13 -40.03 -14.01
CA ASN A 121 2.99 -41.22 -14.07
C ASN A 121 2.99 -42.01 -12.74
N PRO A 122 3.23 -43.34 -12.79
CA PRO A 122 3.20 -44.19 -11.59
C PRO A 122 4.29 -43.88 -10.55
N GLN A 123 5.38 -43.22 -10.93
CA GLN A 123 6.46 -42.87 -10.01
C GLN A 123 6.06 -41.70 -9.11
N ASP A 124 5.50 -40.64 -9.68
CA ASP A 124 4.97 -39.49 -8.94
C ASP A 124 3.83 -39.92 -8.01
N GLN A 125 2.93 -40.79 -8.48
CA GLN A 125 1.87 -41.35 -7.65
C GLN A 125 2.43 -42.08 -6.41
N ARG A 126 3.54 -42.82 -6.55
CA ARG A 126 4.21 -43.47 -5.40
C ARG A 126 4.86 -42.46 -4.46
N LEU A 127 5.51 -41.43 -5.00
CA LEU A 127 6.12 -40.36 -4.19
C LEU A 127 5.05 -39.62 -3.38
N ILE A 128 3.96 -39.19 -4.01
CA ILE A 128 2.84 -38.53 -3.33
C ILE A 128 2.25 -39.46 -2.27
N ALA A 129 2.01 -40.74 -2.59
CA ALA A 129 1.49 -41.70 -1.63
C ALA A 129 2.36 -41.86 -0.37
N SER A 130 3.68 -41.75 -0.50
CA SER A 130 4.59 -41.79 0.66
C SER A 130 4.62 -40.52 1.49
N ILE A 131 4.22 -39.38 0.94
CA ILE A 131 4.18 -38.08 1.63
C ILE A 131 2.86 -37.89 2.38
N ILE A 132 1.75 -38.37 1.82
CA ILE A 132 0.39 -38.20 2.39
C ILE A 132 0.31 -38.43 3.92
N PRO A 133 0.95 -39.46 4.52
CA PRO A 133 0.89 -39.66 5.98
C PRO A 133 1.46 -38.51 6.83
N ASN A 134 2.35 -37.70 6.25
CA ASN A 134 2.96 -36.53 6.89
C ASN A 134 2.20 -35.22 6.61
N VAL A 135 1.20 -35.25 5.73
CA VAL A 135 0.36 -34.08 5.42
C VAL A 135 -0.75 -34.00 6.45
N GLU A 136 -0.89 -32.86 7.13
CA GLU A 136 -2.00 -32.68 8.07
C GLU A 136 -3.32 -32.50 7.29
N PRO A 137 -4.26 -33.46 7.32
CA PRO A 137 -5.29 -33.53 6.28
C PRO A 137 -6.62 -32.83 6.62
N ASP A 138 -6.90 -32.53 7.89
CA ASP A 138 -8.24 -32.12 8.32
C ASP A 138 -8.20 -31.48 9.72
N HIS A 139 -8.51 -30.19 9.81
CA HIS A 139 -8.88 -29.58 11.10
C HIS A 139 -10.40 -29.70 11.29
N PRO A 140 -10.90 -30.35 12.37
CA PRO A 140 -12.32 -30.66 12.56
C PRO A 140 -13.27 -29.45 12.47
N ALA A 141 -12.76 -28.24 12.77
CA ALA A 141 -13.54 -27.01 12.67
C ALA A 141 -14.04 -26.70 11.24
N PHE A 142 -13.44 -27.28 10.20
CA PHE A 142 -13.83 -27.04 8.80
C PHE A 142 -14.63 -28.19 8.17
N ALA A 143 -15.12 -29.14 8.97
CA ALA A 143 -15.85 -30.31 8.46
C ALA A 143 -17.15 -29.92 7.71
N THR A 144 -17.79 -28.83 8.14
CA THR A 144 -19.03 -28.30 7.52
C THR A 144 -18.73 -27.70 6.15
N GLU A 145 -17.71 -26.85 6.07
CA GLU A 145 -17.24 -26.17 4.87
C GLU A 145 -16.76 -27.19 3.84
N LYS A 146 -15.95 -28.18 4.26
CA LYS A 146 -15.52 -29.30 3.42
C LYS A 146 -16.71 -30.07 2.86
N SER A 147 -17.69 -30.42 3.70
CA SER A 147 -18.90 -31.13 3.26
C SER A 147 -19.71 -30.32 2.25
N PHE A 148 -19.81 -29.00 2.45
CA PHE A 148 -20.47 -28.10 1.51
C PHE A 148 -19.74 -28.03 0.17
N PHE A 149 -18.41 -27.84 0.16
CA PHE A 149 -17.62 -27.77 -1.06
C PHE A 149 -17.67 -29.09 -1.85
N ASP A 150 -17.55 -30.23 -1.16
CA ASP A 150 -17.68 -31.56 -1.78
C ASP A 150 -19.07 -31.74 -2.43
N ALA A 151 -20.14 -31.34 -1.73
CA ALA A 151 -21.49 -31.47 -2.25
C ALA A 151 -21.76 -30.52 -3.43
N PHE A 152 -21.23 -29.29 -3.38
CA PHE A 152 -21.35 -28.30 -4.44
C PHE A 152 -20.63 -28.75 -5.72
N TRP A 153 -19.36 -29.16 -5.61
CA TRP A 153 -18.57 -29.57 -6.77
C TRP A 153 -19.09 -30.85 -7.43
N LYS A 154 -19.65 -31.78 -6.65
CA LYS A 154 -20.36 -32.95 -7.19
C LYS A 154 -21.55 -32.54 -8.06
N GLN A 155 -22.37 -31.59 -7.60
CA GLN A 155 -23.51 -31.10 -8.38
C GLN A 155 -23.07 -30.38 -9.67
N VAL A 156 -22.02 -29.57 -9.60
CA VAL A 156 -21.43 -28.90 -10.79
C VAL A 156 -20.92 -29.94 -11.79
N ALA A 157 -20.22 -30.97 -11.33
CA ALA A 157 -19.73 -32.05 -12.18
C ALA A 157 -20.88 -32.85 -12.82
N GLU A 158 -21.94 -33.16 -12.07
CA GLU A 158 -23.13 -33.86 -12.57
C GLU A 158 -23.86 -33.07 -13.66
N HIS A 159 -24.03 -31.75 -13.45
CA HIS A 159 -24.65 -30.86 -14.43
C HIS A 159 -23.84 -30.77 -15.74
N HIS A 160 -22.52 -30.61 -15.64
CA HIS A 160 -21.66 -30.59 -16.83
C HIS A 160 -21.65 -31.95 -17.56
N ARG A 161 -21.71 -33.06 -16.81
CA ARG A 161 -21.84 -34.39 -17.38
C ARG A 161 -23.19 -34.60 -18.07
N SER A 162 -24.30 -34.08 -17.53
CA SER A 162 -25.63 -34.24 -18.12
C SER A 162 -25.87 -33.37 -19.36
N THR A 163 -25.17 -32.25 -19.47
CA THR A 163 -25.31 -31.32 -20.61
C THR A 163 -24.43 -31.70 -21.81
N GLY A 164 -23.39 -32.52 -21.61
CA GLY A 164 -22.49 -33.00 -22.68
C GLY A 164 -21.60 -31.92 -23.31
N ILE A 165 -21.64 -30.70 -22.79
CA ILE A 165 -20.95 -29.52 -23.34
C ILE A 165 -19.43 -29.58 -23.11
N ARG A 166 -18.97 -30.28 -22.07
CA ARG A 166 -17.54 -30.46 -21.76
C ARG A 166 -17.26 -31.88 -21.27
N GLN A 167 -16.19 -32.49 -21.79
CA GLN A 167 -15.72 -33.82 -21.37
C GLN A 167 -14.77 -33.77 -20.16
N SER A 168 -14.37 -32.58 -19.71
CA SER A 168 -13.49 -32.36 -18.56
C SER A 168 -13.94 -31.15 -17.73
N LEU A 169 -13.69 -31.22 -16.43
CA LEU A 169 -13.92 -30.14 -15.47
C LEU A 169 -12.55 -29.71 -14.91
N SER A 170 -12.26 -28.42 -14.95
CA SER A 170 -11.10 -27.86 -14.26
C SER A 170 -11.53 -27.38 -12.88
N PHE A 171 -10.82 -27.79 -11.84
CA PHE A 171 -11.00 -27.32 -10.47
C PHE A 171 -9.68 -26.74 -9.97
N VAL A 172 -9.77 -25.74 -9.08
CA VAL A 172 -8.61 -25.17 -8.37
C VAL A 172 -8.67 -25.71 -6.95
N PRO A 173 -7.79 -26.63 -6.54
CA PRO A 173 -7.74 -27.09 -5.16
C PRO A 173 -6.93 -26.06 -4.36
N GLU A 174 -7.64 -25.19 -3.67
CA GLU A 174 -7.05 -24.39 -2.62
C GLU A 174 -7.86 -24.70 -1.35
N TYR A 175 -7.28 -25.52 -0.47
CA TYR A 175 -7.82 -25.77 0.87
C TYR A 175 -6.85 -25.12 1.86
N GLY A 176 -7.19 -23.89 2.26
CA GLY A 176 -6.42 -23.07 3.19
C GLY A 176 -6.90 -21.62 3.12
N ILE A 177 -6.80 -20.88 4.23
CA ILE A 177 -7.41 -19.55 4.38
C ILE A 177 -6.74 -18.44 3.56
N ASP A 178 -5.80 -18.73 2.66
CA ASP A 178 -5.15 -17.70 1.83
C ASP A 178 -5.10 -18.06 0.35
N ALA A 179 -6.27 -18.45 -0.11
CA ALA A 179 -6.56 -18.88 -1.46
C ALA A 179 -7.32 -17.80 -2.23
N ALA A 180 -6.61 -17.02 -3.04
CA ALA A 180 -7.26 -16.04 -3.90
C ALA A 180 -8.16 -16.76 -4.92
N PRO A 181 -9.46 -16.40 -5.06
CA PRO A 181 -10.33 -17.09 -5.99
C PRO A 181 -9.92 -16.80 -7.44
N PRO A 182 -10.21 -17.73 -8.39
CA PRO A 182 -10.02 -17.48 -9.80
C PRO A 182 -10.89 -16.29 -10.22
N ALA A 183 -10.23 -15.29 -10.80
CA ALA A 183 -10.80 -14.04 -11.25
C ALA A 183 -12.12 -14.25 -12.02
N LYS A 184 -13.22 -13.72 -11.44
CA LYS A 184 -14.59 -13.48 -11.97
C LYS A 184 -15.70 -14.10 -11.12
N MET A 185 -15.87 -13.68 -9.86
CA MET A 185 -17.22 -13.57 -9.26
C MET A 185 -17.26 -12.81 -7.92
N PHE A 186 -16.53 -11.71 -7.77
CA PHE A 186 -16.88 -10.66 -6.82
C PHE A 186 -16.54 -9.32 -7.46
N ALA A 187 -17.51 -8.43 -7.53
CA ALA A 187 -17.24 -7.02 -7.78
C ALA A 187 -16.36 -6.51 -6.62
N ASN A 188 -15.14 -6.08 -6.95
CA ASN A 188 -14.13 -5.48 -6.06
C ASN A 188 -13.72 -6.32 -4.82
N PRO A 189 -12.78 -7.29 -4.94
CA PRO A 189 -11.92 -7.62 -3.80
C PRO A 189 -11.05 -6.39 -3.46
N PRO A 190 -10.69 -6.17 -2.18
CA PRO A 190 -9.75 -5.12 -1.82
C PRO A 190 -8.42 -5.38 -2.55
N ALA A 191 -7.86 -4.35 -3.19
CA ALA A 191 -6.50 -4.41 -3.70
C ALA A 191 -5.59 -4.88 -2.55
N ARG A 192 -4.88 -6.00 -2.73
CA ARG A 192 -3.82 -6.41 -1.79
C ARG A 192 -2.74 -5.34 -1.90
N LEU A 193 -2.73 -4.43 -0.94
CA LEU A 193 -1.73 -3.38 -0.77
C LEU A 193 -0.33 -3.99 -0.83
N ARG A 194 0.46 -3.62 -1.84
CA ARG A 194 1.87 -4.06 -1.92
C ARG A 194 2.71 -3.16 -1.05
N LEU A 195 2.89 -3.54 0.21
CA LEU A 195 3.80 -2.84 1.11
C LEU A 195 5.23 -3.29 0.89
N HIS A 196 6.12 -2.32 0.68
CA HIS A 196 7.55 -2.50 0.89
C HIS A 196 7.82 -2.56 2.41
N GLU A 197 8.93 -3.18 2.83
CA GLU A 197 9.23 -3.42 4.26
C GLU A 197 9.26 -2.12 5.10
N SER A 198 9.47 -0.98 4.46
CA SER A 198 9.49 0.35 5.07
C SER A 198 9.07 1.44 4.08
N LEU A 199 8.26 2.42 4.52
CA LEU A 199 7.82 3.57 3.71
C LEU A 199 8.18 4.91 4.38
N LEU A 200 8.80 5.82 3.63
CA LEU A 200 9.00 7.20 4.08
C LEU A 200 7.75 8.03 3.84
N VAL A 201 7.50 9.00 4.74
CA VAL A 201 6.32 9.87 4.70
C VAL A 201 6.73 11.31 4.93
N GLY A 202 6.22 12.20 4.07
CA GLY A 202 6.41 13.64 4.20
C GLY A 202 7.83 14.15 3.96
N SER A 203 8.86 13.44 4.42
CA SER A 203 10.25 13.88 4.31
C SER A 203 11.21 12.74 3.97
N THR A 204 12.24 13.12 3.23
CA THR A 204 13.39 12.29 2.86
C THR A 204 14.58 12.49 3.80
N LYS A 205 14.42 13.35 4.82
CA LYS A 205 15.51 13.69 5.74
C LYS A 205 15.92 12.50 6.61
N PRO A 206 17.24 12.33 6.91
CA PRO A 206 17.76 11.18 7.64
C PRO A 206 17.15 10.93 9.02
N GLU A 207 16.64 11.97 9.67
CA GLU A 207 15.96 11.89 10.96
C GLU A 207 14.54 11.32 10.89
N SER A 208 13.99 11.10 9.69
CA SER A 208 12.63 10.59 9.52
C SER A 208 12.62 9.06 9.59
N GLU A 209 11.96 8.49 10.59
CA GLU A 209 11.80 7.05 10.69
C GLU A 209 10.77 6.53 9.66
N PRO A 210 11.10 5.48 8.89
CA PRO A 210 10.13 4.84 8.01
C PRO A 210 8.98 4.20 8.81
N ILE A 211 7.80 4.19 8.21
CA ILE A 211 6.66 3.43 8.73
C ILE A 211 6.91 1.95 8.49
N VAL A 212 6.74 1.14 9.53
CA VAL A 212 6.81 -0.32 9.45
C VAL A 212 5.43 -0.94 9.19
N THR A 213 5.41 -2.14 8.60
CA THR A 213 4.17 -2.82 8.18
C THR A 213 3.13 -2.98 9.31
N SER A 214 3.56 -3.14 10.57
CA SER A 214 2.65 -3.26 11.72
C SER A 214 1.84 -2.00 12.02
N GLN A 215 2.30 -0.84 11.57
CA GLN A 215 1.62 0.45 11.72
C GLN A 215 0.68 0.76 10.56
N VAL A 216 0.54 -0.15 9.58
CA VAL A 216 -0.28 0.07 8.38
C VAL A 216 -1.54 -0.78 8.42
N ASP A 217 -2.62 -0.23 7.86
CA ASP A 217 -3.86 -0.93 7.53
C ASP A 217 -4.36 -0.42 6.16
N SER A 218 -5.44 -1.00 5.64
CA SER A 218 -5.95 -0.69 4.31
C SER A 218 -7.09 0.32 4.34
N LEU A 219 -7.12 1.24 3.38
CA LEU A 219 -8.33 2.02 3.10
C LEU A 219 -9.44 1.10 2.59
N LEU A 220 -10.67 1.38 3.01
CA LEU A 220 -11.83 0.60 2.60
C LEU A 220 -12.36 1.10 1.24
N PRO A 221 -12.25 0.32 0.15
CA PRO A 221 -12.79 0.73 -1.15
C PRO A 221 -14.31 0.81 -1.12
N THR A 222 -14.84 1.78 -1.85
CA THR A 222 -16.27 2.03 -2.02
C THR A 222 -16.61 1.90 -3.51
N PRO A 223 -17.38 0.87 -3.90
CA PRO A 223 -17.85 0.69 -5.27
C PRO A 223 -18.65 1.89 -5.78
N ARG A 224 -18.54 2.19 -7.07
CA ARG A 224 -19.24 3.32 -7.72
C ARG A 224 -20.77 3.26 -7.57
N ASP A 225 -21.36 2.08 -7.48
CA ASP A 225 -22.79 1.83 -7.34
C ASP A 225 -23.29 1.87 -5.88
N THR A 226 -22.43 2.20 -4.92
CA THR A 226 -22.81 2.38 -3.52
C THR A 226 -23.82 3.52 -3.37
N SER A 227 -24.91 3.28 -2.62
CA SER A 227 -25.95 4.30 -2.37
C SER A 227 -25.39 5.53 -1.65
N ILE A 228 -25.97 6.72 -1.91
CA ILE A 228 -25.52 7.97 -1.29
C ILE A 228 -25.69 7.97 0.23
N GLU A 229 -26.71 7.29 0.76
CA GLU A 229 -26.92 7.12 2.21
C GLU A 229 -25.74 6.37 2.85
N GLU A 230 -25.27 5.32 2.17
CA GLU A 230 -24.12 4.54 2.62
C GLU A 230 -22.82 5.33 2.54
N ILE A 231 -22.61 6.06 1.44
CA ILE A 231 -21.45 6.95 1.27
C ILE A 231 -21.40 7.97 2.40
N ARG A 232 -22.53 8.64 2.70
CA ARG A 232 -22.64 9.60 3.80
C ARG A 232 -22.38 8.96 5.16
N ARG A 233 -22.90 7.74 5.39
CA ARG A 233 -22.66 6.99 6.63
C ARG A 233 -21.18 6.67 6.82
N ARG A 234 -20.49 6.20 5.78
CA ARG A 234 -19.04 5.94 5.81
C ARG A 234 -18.24 7.22 6.03
N PHE A 235 -18.54 8.28 5.27
CA PHE A 235 -17.87 9.57 5.43
C PHE A 235 -18.01 10.12 6.86
N ALA A 236 -19.21 10.02 7.45
CA ALA A 236 -19.45 10.47 8.83
C ALA A 236 -18.69 9.64 9.87
N ARG A 237 -18.59 8.32 9.66
CA ARG A 237 -17.90 7.38 10.56
C ARG A 237 -16.39 7.49 10.46
N ASP A 238 -15.87 7.45 9.24
CA ASP A 238 -14.43 7.25 8.96
C ASP A 238 -13.70 8.56 8.68
N GLY A 239 -14.44 9.62 8.32
CA GLY A 239 -13.86 10.90 7.90
C GLY A 239 -13.36 10.91 6.45
N TYR A 240 -13.47 9.79 5.73
CA TYR A 240 -13.12 9.67 4.31
C TYR A 240 -14.05 8.70 3.58
N VAL A 241 -14.04 8.75 2.25
CA VAL A 241 -14.58 7.71 1.36
C VAL A 241 -13.66 7.52 0.17
N TYR A 242 -13.11 6.32 0.02
CA TYR A 242 -12.29 5.92 -1.13
C TYR A 242 -13.20 5.34 -2.23
N MET A 243 -13.53 6.14 -3.24
CA MET A 243 -14.40 5.76 -4.35
C MET A 243 -13.61 5.14 -5.50
N LYS A 244 -14.01 3.94 -5.93
CA LYS A 244 -13.36 3.23 -7.03
C LYS A 244 -13.92 3.65 -8.38
N LYS A 245 -13.03 4.00 -9.33
CA LYS A 245 -13.36 4.28 -10.75
C LYS A 245 -14.55 5.24 -10.91
N LEU A 246 -14.59 6.29 -10.09
CA LEU A 246 -15.62 7.32 -10.16
C LEU A 246 -15.48 8.12 -11.46
N ILE A 247 -14.25 8.47 -11.79
CA ILE A 247 -13.89 9.17 -13.03
C ILE A 247 -13.52 8.13 -14.08
N THR A 248 -13.90 8.36 -15.34
CA THR A 248 -13.50 7.46 -16.42
C THR A 248 -11.97 7.51 -16.60
N PRO A 249 -11.24 6.38 -16.57
CA PRO A 249 -9.78 6.37 -16.62
C PRO A 249 -9.19 7.12 -17.83
N SER A 250 -9.87 7.10 -18.99
CA SER A 250 -9.41 7.83 -20.17
C SER A 250 -9.34 9.35 -19.98
N ILE A 251 -10.23 9.93 -19.17
CA ILE A 251 -10.21 11.36 -18.82
C ILE A 251 -8.96 11.68 -17.99
N VAL A 252 -8.66 10.81 -17.03
CA VAL A 252 -7.49 10.92 -16.15
C VAL A 252 -6.20 10.84 -16.96
N HIS A 253 -6.07 9.84 -17.84
CA HIS A 253 -4.88 9.70 -18.69
C HIS A 253 -4.73 10.85 -19.71
N GLU A 254 -5.84 11.38 -20.25
CA GLU A 254 -5.81 12.56 -21.14
C GLU A 254 -5.30 13.80 -20.38
N ALA A 255 -5.76 14.02 -19.15
CA ALA A 255 -5.30 15.11 -18.29
C ALA A 255 -3.81 14.95 -17.95
N ARG A 256 -3.38 13.75 -17.57
CA ARG A 256 -1.96 13.42 -17.31
C ARG A 256 -1.07 13.71 -18.51
N ARG A 257 -1.46 13.24 -19.69
CA ARG A 257 -0.71 13.50 -20.94
C ARG A 257 -0.62 14.99 -21.23
N THR A 258 -1.73 15.70 -21.11
CA THR A 258 -1.79 17.15 -21.35
C THR A 258 -0.88 17.91 -20.40
N TYR A 259 -0.87 17.54 -19.12
CA TYR A 259 0.04 18.11 -18.14
C TYR A 259 1.50 17.85 -18.51
N PHE A 260 1.88 16.61 -18.85
CA PHE A 260 3.28 16.33 -19.19
C PHE A 260 3.75 17.03 -20.45
N GLU A 261 2.90 17.14 -21.48
CA GLU A 261 3.23 17.93 -22.67
C GLU A 261 3.44 19.41 -22.31
N TRP A 262 2.61 19.93 -21.41
CA TRP A 262 2.70 21.31 -20.91
C TRP A 262 4.00 21.58 -20.12
N ILE A 263 4.34 20.70 -19.18
CA ILE A 263 5.49 20.89 -18.29
C ILE A 263 6.81 20.46 -18.92
N LYS A 264 6.83 19.75 -20.05
CA LYS A 264 8.06 19.32 -20.73
C LYS A 264 9.04 20.47 -20.98
N GLN A 265 8.53 21.65 -21.31
CA GLN A 265 9.36 22.84 -21.56
C GLN A 265 10.09 23.39 -20.32
N SER A 266 9.75 22.90 -19.11
CA SER A 266 10.53 23.20 -17.90
C SER A 266 11.86 22.44 -17.83
N GLY A 267 12.03 21.36 -18.61
CA GLY A 267 13.17 20.45 -18.51
C GLY A 267 13.05 19.40 -17.40
N ILE A 268 11.90 19.30 -16.72
CA ILE A 268 11.67 18.34 -15.62
C ILE A 268 11.65 16.87 -16.07
N LEU A 269 11.37 16.60 -17.35
CA LEU A 269 11.27 15.24 -17.90
C LEU A 269 12.61 14.75 -18.45
N HIS A 270 12.88 13.46 -18.31
CA HIS A 270 14.07 12.84 -18.88
C HIS A 270 14.07 12.99 -20.41
N PRO A 271 15.17 13.49 -21.02
CA PRO A 271 15.17 13.91 -22.43
C PRO A 271 14.97 12.79 -23.44
N THR A 272 15.19 11.53 -23.03
CA THR A 272 15.07 10.35 -23.90
C THR A 272 13.80 9.51 -23.64
N SER A 273 12.99 9.84 -22.63
CA SER A 273 11.73 9.12 -22.37
C SER A 273 10.62 9.66 -23.26
N GLN A 274 9.54 8.89 -23.43
CA GLN A 274 8.33 9.47 -23.99
C GLN A 274 7.73 10.45 -22.97
N VAL A 275 7.01 11.46 -23.46
CA VAL A 275 6.38 12.46 -22.59
C VAL A 275 5.34 11.80 -21.69
N GLU A 276 4.62 10.83 -22.22
CA GLU A 276 3.61 10.07 -21.48
C GLU A 276 4.22 9.17 -20.41
N ASP A 277 5.50 8.84 -20.44
CA ASP A 277 6.10 8.04 -19.38
C ASP A 277 6.24 8.85 -18.08
N GLY A 278 6.35 10.19 -18.19
CA GLY A 278 6.48 11.07 -17.03
C GLY A 278 7.75 10.82 -16.22
N VAL A 279 8.82 10.29 -16.85
CA VAL A 279 10.09 9.99 -16.19
C VAL A 279 10.76 11.28 -15.79
N PHE A 280 11.05 11.42 -14.50
CA PHE A 280 11.76 12.57 -13.95
C PHE A 280 13.21 12.58 -14.44
N ILE A 281 13.77 13.76 -14.73
CA ILE A 281 15.17 13.90 -15.14
C ILE A 281 16.15 13.44 -14.03
N GLY A 282 15.75 13.54 -12.76
CA GLY A 282 16.51 13.05 -11.61
C GLY A 282 17.78 13.85 -11.30
N GLY A 283 18.45 13.47 -10.21
CA GLY A 283 19.68 14.13 -9.75
C GLY A 283 19.47 15.28 -8.76
N ALA A 284 20.50 15.63 -8.00
CA ALA A 284 20.43 16.62 -6.93
C ALA A 284 20.02 18.02 -7.43
N GLU A 285 20.59 18.47 -8.55
CA GLU A 285 20.27 19.76 -9.17
C GLU A 285 18.81 19.83 -9.64
N ALA A 286 18.29 18.73 -10.21
CA ALA A 286 16.89 18.67 -10.61
C ALA A 286 15.95 18.67 -9.39
N ARG A 287 16.32 17.99 -8.30
CA ARG A 287 15.54 18.02 -7.05
C ARG A 287 15.55 19.41 -6.42
N GLU A 288 16.67 20.11 -6.44
CA GLU A 288 16.76 21.52 -6.00
C GLU A 288 15.90 22.45 -6.89
N THR A 289 15.89 22.20 -8.20
CA THR A 289 15.18 23.04 -9.17
C THR A 289 13.67 22.78 -9.18
N PHE A 290 13.24 21.53 -9.09
CA PHE A 290 11.85 21.11 -9.30
C PHE A 290 11.16 20.61 -8.04
N GLY A 291 11.88 20.29 -6.96
CA GLY A 291 11.36 19.74 -5.69
C GLY A 291 10.40 20.65 -4.92
N VAL A 292 10.02 21.78 -5.50
CA VAL A 292 9.08 22.74 -4.94
C VAL A 292 7.66 22.22 -5.15
N THR A 293 7.05 21.72 -4.08
CA THR A 293 5.60 21.51 -4.05
C THR A 293 4.89 22.81 -3.66
N PRO A 294 3.68 23.11 -4.17
CA PRO A 294 2.90 24.26 -3.69
C PRO A 294 2.79 24.25 -2.15
N GLY A 295 3.13 25.34 -1.46
CA GLY A 295 3.13 25.41 0.03
C GLY A 295 4.45 25.03 0.73
N SER A 296 5.42 24.42 0.03
CA SER A 296 6.74 24.05 0.61
C SER A 296 7.64 25.24 0.98
N THR A 297 7.38 26.42 0.40
CA THR A 297 8.19 27.63 0.61
C THR A 297 8.12 28.19 2.04
N ARG A 298 7.07 27.87 2.80
CA ARG A 298 6.92 28.27 4.22
C ARG A 298 7.30 27.19 5.23
N SER A 299 7.48 25.94 4.79
CA SER A 299 7.73 24.81 5.70
C SER A 299 9.20 24.60 6.05
N GLY A 300 10.14 25.20 5.30
CA GLY A 300 11.58 24.98 5.52
C GLY A 300 12.00 23.53 5.24
N LEU A 301 11.17 22.76 4.54
CA LEU A 301 11.40 21.35 4.21
C LEU A 301 12.13 21.18 2.87
N ALA A 302 12.24 22.22 2.05
CA ALA A 302 12.95 22.18 0.77
C ALA A 302 13.96 23.33 0.64
N ASP A 303 15.12 23.03 0.04
CA ASP A 303 16.05 24.04 -0.45
C ASP A 303 15.41 24.73 -1.66
N TYR A 304 14.91 25.94 -1.45
CA TYR A 304 14.17 26.71 -2.45
C TYR A 304 15.06 27.80 -3.06
N ASP A 305 15.30 27.70 -4.37
CA ASP A 305 15.86 28.79 -5.16
C ASP A 305 14.80 29.33 -6.14
N PRO A 306 14.15 30.47 -5.83
CA PRO A 306 13.13 31.08 -6.69
C PRO A 306 13.61 31.29 -8.13
N ALA A 307 14.90 31.59 -8.33
CA ALA A 307 15.43 31.89 -9.65
C ALA A 307 15.57 30.61 -10.50
N LYS A 308 15.94 29.48 -9.87
CA LYS A 308 16.01 28.18 -10.56
C LYS A 308 14.61 27.63 -10.86
N SER A 309 13.68 27.75 -9.93
CA SER A 309 12.34 27.15 -10.05
C SER A 309 11.31 27.99 -10.80
N ALA A 310 11.61 29.27 -11.12
CA ALA A 310 10.65 30.23 -11.68
C ALA A 310 9.89 29.68 -12.90
N ASN A 311 10.59 29.13 -13.89
CA ASN A 311 9.97 28.63 -15.11
C ASN A 311 9.00 27.46 -14.82
N TYR A 312 9.41 26.50 -14.00
CA TYR A 312 8.55 25.38 -13.61
C TYR A 312 7.32 25.86 -12.85
N LEU A 313 7.51 26.79 -11.92
CA LEU A 313 6.44 27.35 -11.09
C LEU A 313 5.42 28.15 -11.90
N ASP A 314 5.89 28.98 -12.83
CA ASP A 314 5.04 29.71 -13.77
C ASP A 314 4.19 28.77 -14.60
N LEU A 315 4.74 27.63 -15.03
CA LEU A 315 4.01 26.61 -15.77
C LEU A 315 2.96 25.90 -14.93
N CYS A 316 3.24 25.60 -13.66
CA CYS A 316 2.26 25.05 -12.72
C CYS A 316 1.11 26.04 -12.46
N ILE A 317 1.41 27.32 -12.26
CA ILE A 317 0.39 28.38 -12.10
C ILE A 317 -0.42 28.55 -13.39
N ALA A 318 0.24 28.53 -14.54
CA ALA A 318 -0.45 28.65 -15.83
C ALA A 318 -1.33 27.42 -16.13
N ALA A 319 -0.91 26.22 -15.73
CA ALA A 319 -1.71 25.01 -15.83
C ALA A 319 -3.03 25.14 -15.05
N GLN A 320 -2.98 25.71 -13.84
CA GLN A 320 -4.18 26.01 -13.05
C GLN A 320 -5.14 26.99 -13.76
N LYS A 321 -4.66 27.83 -14.66
CA LYS A 321 -5.50 28.81 -15.39
C LYS A 321 -5.96 28.31 -16.75
N SER A 322 -5.61 27.07 -17.12
CA SER A 322 -5.81 26.55 -18.46
C SER A 322 -7.19 25.91 -18.66
N ASP A 323 -7.69 25.98 -19.89
CA ASP A 323 -8.99 25.39 -20.26
C ASP A 323 -9.05 23.87 -20.04
N TRP A 324 -7.93 23.16 -20.27
CA TRP A 324 -7.89 21.71 -20.10
C TRP A 324 -8.01 21.34 -18.62
N PHE A 325 -7.36 22.10 -17.74
CA PHE A 325 -7.41 21.87 -16.32
C PHE A 325 -8.82 22.19 -15.80
N HIS A 326 -9.38 23.33 -16.19
CA HIS A 326 -10.76 23.68 -15.88
C HIS A 326 -11.75 22.61 -16.36
N LYS A 327 -11.59 22.07 -17.57
CA LYS A 327 -12.43 20.97 -18.09
C LYS A 327 -12.31 19.69 -17.24
N PHE A 328 -11.10 19.34 -16.79
CA PHE A 328 -10.91 18.21 -15.88
C PHE A 328 -11.59 18.47 -14.54
N SER A 329 -11.36 19.64 -13.95
CA SER A 329 -11.87 20.00 -12.62
C SER A 329 -13.36 20.29 -12.58
N THR A 330 -14.00 20.55 -13.73
CA THR A 330 -15.46 20.74 -13.87
C THR A 330 -16.13 19.57 -14.60
N THR A 331 -15.41 18.46 -14.79
CA THR A 331 -16.02 17.18 -15.15
C THR A 331 -17.16 16.97 -14.17
N PRO A 332 -18.41 16.66 -14.59
CA PRO A 332 -19.59 16.71 -13.71
C PRO A 332 -19.46 16.00 -12.36
N GLU A 333 -18.49 15.10 -12.26
CA GLU A 333 -18.03 14.38 -11.09
C GLU A 333 -17.10 15.18 -10.12
N LEU A 334 -16.60 16.39 -10.45
CA LEU A 334 -15.62 17.21 -9.71
C LEU A 334 -15.85 18.76 -9.84
N VAL A 335 -15.43 19.60 -8.86
CA VAL A 335 -15.43 21.10 -8.91
C VAL A 335 -14.34 21.76 -8.01
N ASP A 336 -13.45 22.59 -8.62
CA ASP A 336 -12.46 23.61 -8.10
C ASP A 336 -11.25 23.24 -7.19
N PHE A 337 -10.05 23.81 -7.44
CA PHE A 337 -8.80 22.98 -7.43
C PHE A 337 -7.44 23.57 -6.99
N MET A 338 -6.52 22.64 -6.69
CA MET A 338 -5.06 22.77 -6.77
C MET A 338 -4.43 21.51 -7.38
N LEU A 339 -3.42 21.68 -8.22
CA LEU A 339 -2.65 20.61 -8.87
C LEU A 339 -1.29 20.43 -8.19
N ARG A 340 -0.93 19.18 -7.87
CA ARG A 340 0.33 18.83 -7.21
C ARG A 340 1.03 17.68 -7.94
N ALA A 341 2.35 17.61 -7.78
CA ALA A 341 3.16 16.50 -8.25
C ALA A 341 4.08 16.03 -7.13
N ALA A 342 4.17 14.71 -6.91
CA ALA A 342 5.19 14.09 -6.08
C ALA A 342 6.34 13.63 -6.98
N LEU A 343 7.50 14.27 -6.81
CA LEU A 343 8.70 13.99 -7.58
C LEU A 343 9.55 12.90 -6.89
N PRO A 344 10.17 11.98 -7.65
CA PRO A 344 11.02 10.95 -7.09
C PRO A 344 12.18 11.49 -6.22
N GLY A 345 12.24 11.02 -4.98
CA GLY A 345 13.25 11.40 -3.99
C GLY A 345 13.14 12.83 -3.49
N CYS A 346 11.99 13.48 -3.65
CA CYS A 346 11.68 14.76 -3.01
C CYS A 346 10.74 14.57 -1.82
N ASP A 347 10.73 15.53 -0.90
CA ASP A 347 9.82 15.56 0.24
C ASP A 347 8.35 15.55 -0.23
N GLY A 348 7.53 14.79 0.50
CA GLY A 348 6.09 14.70 0.30
C GLY A 348 5.33 15.72 1.14
N VAL A 349 4.03 15.52 1.28
CA VAL A 349 3.20 16.31 2.19
C VAL A 349 3.29 15.69 3.59
N PRO A 350 3.76 16.45 4.61
CA PRO A 350 3.92 15.96 5.97
C PRO A 350 2.58 15.73 6.69
N VAL A 351 2.62 15.24 7.93
CA VAL A 351 1.41 14.96 8.72
C VAL A 351 0.65 16.24 9.03
N HIS A 352 -0.61 16.33 8.58
CA HIS A 352 -1.48 17.49 8.80
C HIS A 352 -2.97 17.11 8.71
N TYR A 353 -3.85 18.08 8.95
CA TYR A 353 -5.23 18.07 8.48
C TYR A 353 -5.49 19.35 7.70
N ASP A 354 -6.37 19.33 6.72
CA ASP A 354 -6.54 20.43 5.77
C ASP A 354 -6.96 21.73 6.46
N HIS A 355 -7.87 21.67 7.44
CA HIS A 355 -8.41 22.87 8.07
C HIS A 355 -7.35 23.79 8.70
N LEU A 356 -6.14 23.29 9.01
CA LEU A 356 -4.99 24.11 9.40
C LEU A 356 -4.76 25.30 8.48
N PHE A 357 -4.94 25.09 7.17
CA PHE A 357 -4.68 26.10 6.13
C PHE A 357 -5.93 26.94 5.78
N PHE A 358 -7.11 26.54 6.25
CA PHE A 358 -8.41 27.12 5.89
C PHE A 358 -9.16 27.77 7.07
N ARG A 359 -8.43 28.28 8.06
CA ARG A 359 -9.00 28.86 9.28
C ARG A 359 -9.69 30.23 9.08
N HIS A 360 -9.62 30.83 7.88
CA HIS A 360 -10.34 32.09 7.63
C HIS A 360 -11.83 31.87 7.31
N GLY A 361 -12.24 30.62 7.10
CA GLY A 361 -13.63 30.21 7.02
C GLY A 361 -13.94 29.03 7.94
N PRO A 362 -15.22 28.66 8.11
CA PRO A 362 -15.57 27.45 8.85
C PRO A 362 -15.14 26.18 8.09
N PRO A 363 -14.99 25.04 8.78
CA PRO A 363 -14.59 23.75 8.21
C PRO A 363 -15.75 23.06 7.44
N THR A 364 -16.39 23.76 6.51
CA THR A 364 -17.57 23.30 5.75
C THR A 364 -17.21 22.65 4.42
N PHE A 365 -15.93 22.62 4.06
CA PHE A 365 -15.48 22.06 2.79
C PHE A 365 -15.27 20.55 2.85
N ILE A 366 -15.21 19.91 1.68
CA ILE A 366 -14.77 18.52 1.50
C ILE A 366 -13.64 18.53 0.48
N THR A 367 -12.55 17.81 0.77
CA THR A 367 -11.46 17.63 -0.18
C THR A 367 -11.65 16.35 -0.98
N CYS A 368 -11.35 16.38 -2.27
CA CYS A 368 -11.29 15.24 -3.17
C CYS A 368 -9.88 15.13 -3.73
N TRP A 369 -9.18 14.08 -3.32
CA TRP A 369 -7.88 13.73 -3.86
C TRP A 369 -8.05 12.78 -5.05
N THR A 370 -7.40 13.10 -6.18
CA THR A 370 -7.49 12.30 -7.42
C THR A 370 -6.09 12.07 -8.00
N PRO A 371 -5.60 10.82 -8.08
CA PRO A 371 -4.35 10.51 -8.75
C PRO A 371 -4.56 10.48 -10.27
N PHE A 372 -3.55 10.95 -11.00
CA PHE A 372 -3.62 11.05 -12.46
C PHE A 372 -3.11 9.79 -13.18
N ASP A 373 -2.82 8.74 -12.43
CA ASP A 373 -2.37 7.45 -12.91
C ASP A 373 -2.60 6.40 -11.81
N ASP A 374 -2.30 5.14 -12.11
CA ASP A 374 -2.10 4.14 -11.07
C ASP A 374 -0.98 4.59 -10.13
N THR A 375 -1.22 4.54 -8.82
CA THR A 375 -0.25 4.94 -7.81
C THR A 375 -0.34 4.08 -6.56
N THR A 376 0.81 3.88 -5.93
CA THR A 376 0.98 3.09 -4.71
C THR A 376 1.55 3.99 -3.61
N PRO A 377 1.59 3.54 -2.34
CA PRO A 377 2.31 4.28 -1.31
C PRO A 377 3.76 4.58 -1.72
N HIS A 378 4.45 3.63 -2.35
CA HIS A 378 5.84 3.81 -2.79
C HIS A 378 6.02 4.89 -3.87
N LYS A 379 4.97 5.17 -4.65
CA LYS A 379 4.93 6.24 -5.68
C LYS A 379 4.38 7.57 -5.13
N GLY A 380 4.31 7.72 -3.81
CA GLY A 380 3.87 8.94 -3.13
C GLY A 380 2.36 9.00 -2.86
N GLY A 381 1.70 7.84 -2.76
CA GLY A 381 0.27 7.74 -2.48
C GLY A 381 -0.15 8.46 -1.18
N LEU A 382 -1.40 8.92 -1.17
CA LEU A 382 -2.03 9.54 -0.01
C LEU A 382 -2.30 8.49 1.09
N MET A 383 -2.24 8.91 2.34
CA MET A 383 -2.47 8.04 3.50
C MET A 383 -3.18 8.78 4.63
N TYR A 384 -3.98 8.05 5.40
CA TYR A 384 -4.84 8.62 6.46
C TYR A 384 -4.58 7.96 7.79
N LEU A 385 -4.54 8.71 8.89
CA LEU A 385 -4.47 8.09 10.21
C LEU A 385 -5.85 7.54 10.58
N SER A 386 -5.91 6.28 11.02
CA SER A 386 -7.16 5.59 11.33
C SER A 386 -7.92 6.29 12.47
N ASP A 387 -9.24 6.43 12.36
CA ASP A 387 -10.12 7.05 13.36
C ASP A 387 -9.62 8.42 13.87
N SER A 388 -9.08 9.26 12.98
CA SER A 388 -8.36 10.48 13.35
C SER A 388 -9.16 11.78 13.25
N LYS A 389 -10.36 11.76 12.65
CA LYS A 389 -11.21 12.96 12.51
C LYS A 389 -11.40 13.68 13.85
N SER A 390 -11.80 12.95 14.89
CA SER A 390 -12.03 13.53 16.23
C SER A 390 -10.74 13.99 16.91
N ILE A 391 -9.60 13.40 16.55
CA ILE A 391 -8.28 13.86 17.01
C ILE A 391 -7.97 15.23 16.39
N GLY A 392 -8.17 15.39 15.08
CA GLY A 392 -8.01 16.67 14.39
C GLY A 392 -8.96 17.76 14.92
N GLU A 393 -10.24 17.42 15.14
CA GLU A 393 -11.21 18.35 15.76
C GLU A 393 -10.75 18.81 17.14
N LYS A 394 -10.23 17.90 17.96
CA LYS A 394 -9.71 18.22 19.29
C LYS A 394 -8.44 19.09 19.21
N MET A 395 -7.52 18.77 18.31
CA MET A 395 -6.31 19.58 18.08
C MET A 395 -6.66 21.00 17.65
N GLU A 396 -7.66 21.17 16.79
CA GLU A 396 -8.12 22.49 16.36
C GLU A 396 -8.78 23.29 17.50
N GLN A 397 -9.55 22.62 18.36
CA GLN A 397 -10.13 23.25 19.55
C GLN A 397 -9.03 23.73 20.49
N GLU A 398 -8.06 22.88 20.83
CA GLU A 398 -6.92 23.22 21.69
C GLU A 398 -6.11 24.38 21.09
N PHE A 399 -5.88 24.36 19.78
CA PHE A 399 -5.22 25.46 19.06
C PHE A 399 -6.00 26.78 19.18
N SER A 400 -7.31 26.74 18.91
CA SER A 400 -8.18 27.92 19.01
C SER A 400 -8.20 28.49 20.43
N GLU A 401 -8.14 27.63 21.45
CA GLU A 401 -8.04 28.05 22.84
C GLU A 401 -6.70 28.72 23.16
N ASN A 402 -5.59 28.16 22.69
CA ASN A 402 -4.24 28.71 22.89
C ASN A 402 -4.01 30.01 22.09
N ALA A 403 -4.77 30.21 21.00
CA ALA A 403 -4.69 31.40 20.16
C ALA A 403 -5.63 32.55 20.59
N LYS A 404 -6.32 32.44 21.74
CA LYS A 404 -7.22 33.50 22.25
C LYS A 404 -6.54 34.84 22.48
N ASN A 405 -5.24 34.82 22.81
CA ASN A 405 -4.45 36.02 23.07
C ASN A 405 -3.69 36.53 21.84
N LEU A 406 -3.81 35.84 20.69
CA LEU A 406 -3.23 36.28 19.42
C LEU A 406 -4.18 37.24 18.69
N THR A 407 -3.63 38.06 17.82
CA THR A 407 -4.42 38.88 16.88
C THR A 407 -5.24 37.98 15.96
N ASP A 408 -6.30 38.51 15.33
CA ASP A 408 -7.14 37.72 14.44
C ASP A 408 -6.33 37.15 13.26
N ASP A 409 -5.41 37.94 12.67
CA ASP A 409 -4.51 37.50 11.60
C ASP A 409 -3.53 36.40 12.03
N GLU A 410 -2.99 36.50 13.25
CA GLU A 410 -2.11 35.46 13.82
C GLU A 410 -2.90 34.19 14.16
N ARG A 411 -4.15 34.32 14.64
CA ARG A 411 -5.02 33.20 15.01
C ARG A 411 -5.42 32.37 13.80
N THR A 412 -5.69 33.00 12.67
CA THR A 412 -6.14 32.31 11.44
C THR A 412 -4.97 31.79 10.58
N SER A 413 -3.73 32.17 10.90
CA SER A 413 -2.54 31.67 10.20
C SER A 413 -2.20 30.23 10.60
N ALA A 414 -1.93 29.37 9.61
CA ALA A 414 -1.34 28.04 9.80
C ALA A 414 0.11 28.08 10.34
N PHE A 415 0.73 29.27 10.34
CA PHE A 415 2.16 29.49 10.62
C PHE A 415 2.33 30.46 11.79
N ASN A 416 1.75 30.14 12.95
CA ASN A 416 1.89 30.95 14.17
C ASN A 416 2.69 30.21 15.26
N THR A 417 2.89 30.86 16.41
CA THR A 417 3.68 30.34 17.54
C THR A 417 3.14 29.07 18.18
N ASN A 418 1.89 28.70 17.89
CA ASN A 418 1.23 27.52 18.44
C ASN A 418 1.30 26.30 17.48
N MET A 419 2.00 26.41 16.34
CA MET A 419 2.24 25.32 15.40
C MET A 419 3.74 25.03 15.26
N MET A 420 4.08 23.77 14.96
CA MET A 420 5.40 23.45 14.42
C MET A 420 5.61 24.23 13.12
N ALA A 421 6.86 24.62 12.83
CA ALA A 421 7.19 25.35 11.61
C ALA A 421 6.61 24.64 10.38
N GLY A 422 5.89 25.37 9.53
CA GLY A 422 5.36 24.86 8.27
C GLY A 422 3.94 24.31 8.24
N GLY A 423 3.15 24.45 9.32
CA GLY A 423 1.76 23.95 9.32
C GLY A 423 1.67 22.43 9.40
N ILE A 424 2.62 21.79 10.10
CA ILE A 424 2.70 20.35 10.27
C ILE A 424 2.35 19.98 11.71
N LEU A 425 1.76 18.80 11.92
CA LEU A 425 1.51 18.26 13.26
C LEU A 425 2.75 17.55 13.80
N HIS A 426 3.44 16.80 12.93
CA HIS A 426 4.62 16.04 13.30
C HIS A 426 5.47 15.74 12.05
N PRO A 427 6.80 15.85 12.14
CA PRO A 427 7.69 15.53 11.03
C PRO A 427 7.84 14.02 10.79
N ASP A 428 7.62 13.20 11.83
CA ASP A 428 7.73 11.75 11.79
C ASP A 428 6.35 11.10 11.90
N ALA A 429 5.87 10.53 10.79
CA ALA A 429 4.57 9.88 10.74
C ALA A 429 4.49 8.59 11.58
N SER A 430 5.60 7.86 11.72
CA SER A 430 5.67 6.64 12.51
C SER A 430 5.48 6.96 13.99
N ALA A 431 6.28 7.89 14.52
CA ALA A 431 6.19 8.34 15.90
C ALA A 431 4.81 8.97 16.20
N PHE A 432 4.25 9.72 15.25
CA PHE A 432 2.92 10.30 15.41
C PHE A 432 1.84 9.23 15.57
N ALA A 433 1.80 8.23 14.69
CA ALA A 433 0.83 7.14 14.79
C ALA A 433 0.99 6.33 16.08
N ALA A 434 2.22 6.05 16.49
CA ALA A 434 2.50 5.38 17.76
C ALA A 434 1.99 6.19 18.97
N GLY A 435 2.25 7.50 18.98
CA GLY A 435 1.78 8.41 20.03
C GLY A 435 0.26 8.52 20.12
N GLN A 436 -0.45 8.38 18.99
CA GLN A 436 -1.92 8.35 18.96
C GLN A 436 -2.50 6.94 19.20
N GLY A 437 -1.68 5.89 19.21
CA GLY A 437 -2.16 4.50 19.25
C GLY A 437 -3.05 4.16 18.06
N ARG A 438 -2.63 4.56 16.86
CA ARG A 438 -3.36 4.42 15.59
C ARG A 438 -2.49 3.84 14.49
N LYS A 439 -3.11 3.45 13.39
CA LYS A 439 -2.46 2.95 12.18
C LYS A 439 -2.68 3.89 11.01
N TRP A 440 -1.79 3.84 10.05
CA TRP A 440 -1.92 4.54 8.78
C TRP A 440 -2.68 3.67 7.77
N LEU A 441 -3.79 4.19 7.28
CA LEU A 441 -4.62 3.62 6.23
C LEU A 441 -4.04 3.99 4.86
N MET A 442 -3.75 2.98 4.04
CA MET A 442 -3.14 3.14 2.71
C MET A 442 -3.88 2.31 1.65
N ALA A 443 -3.70 2.63 0.38
CA ALA A 443 -4.22 1.84 -0.75
C ALA A 443 -3.29 1.92 -1.97
N ASP A 444 -3.39 0.89 -2.82
CA ASP A 444 -2.99 1.00 -4.21
C ASP A 444 -4.18 1.60 -4.99
N TYR A 445 -3.97 2.76 -5.59
CA TYR A 445 -4.97 3.51 -6.33
C TYR A 445 -4.85 3.19 -7.82
N GLU A 446 -5.99 3.12 -8.50
CA GLU A 446 -6.08 3.01 -9.96
C GLU A 446 -6.49 4.35 -10.57
N ALA A 447 -6.10 4.61 -11.82
CA ALA A 447 -6.61 5.75 -12.57
C ALA A 447 -8.14 5.77 -12.57
N GLY A 448 -8.72 6.91 -12.20
CA GLY A 448 -10.17 7.11 -12.08
C GLY A 448 -10.72 6.92 -10.66
N ASP A 449 -9.91 6.42 -9.73
CA ASP A 449 -10.24 6.46 -8.31
C ASP A 449 -10.19 7.88 -7.76
N VAL A 450 -10.96 8.13 -6.68
CA VAL A 450 -10.87 9.36 -5.91
C VAL A 450 -11.03 9.08 -4.42
N VAL A 451 -10.49 9.95 -3.57
CA VAL A 451 -10.76 9.92 -2.12
C VAL A 451 -11.36 11.24 -1.68
N PHE A 452 -12.58 11.20 -1.17
CA PHE A 452 -13.18 12.34 -0.48
C PHE A 452 -12.82 12.29 0.99
N HIS A 453 -12.46 13.42 1.59
CA HIS A 453 -12.09 13.47 3.00
C HIS A 453 -12.51 14.75 3.72
N ASN A 454 -12.73 14.60 5.03
CA ASN A 454 -13.17 15.64 5.94
C ASN A 454 -12.01 16.61 6.28
N PRO A 455 -12.28 17.91 6.51
CA PRO A 455 -11.24 18.91 6.83
C PRO A 455 -10.33 18.56 8.02
N PHE A 456 -10.81 17.71 8.94
CA PHE A 456 -10.12 17.33 10.17
C PHE A 456 -9.46 15.95 10.14
N ILE A 457 -9.66 15.15 9.08
CA ILE A 457 -8.98 13.85 9.06
C ILE A 457 -7.48 14.06 8.90
N ILE A 458 -6.69 13.40 9.75
CA ILE A 458 -5.25 13.53 9.72
C ILE A 458 -4.70 12.66 8.59
N HIS A 459 -3.89 13.26 7.73
CA HIS A 459 -3.34 12.61 6.57
C HIS A 459 -1.94 13.14 6.23
N ALA A 460 -1.27 12.42 5.34
CA ALA A 460 0.05 12.73 4.81
C ALA A 460 0.19 12.12 3.42
N SER A 461 1.28 12.40 2.72
CA SER A 461 1.67 11.62 1.54
C SER A 461 2.95 10.85 1.81
N CYS A 462 3.05 9.65 1.24
CA CYS A 462 4.32 8.95 1.18
C CYS A 462 5.32 9.74 0.31
N VAL A 463 6.61 9.49 0.53
CA VAL A 463 7.66 9.95 -0.39
C VAL A 463 7.58 9.12 -1.66
N ASN A 464 7.66 9.77 -2.83
CA ASN A 464 7.78 9.05 -4.10
C ASN A 464 9.20 8.49 -4.22
N GLN A 465 9.32 7.17 -4.17
CA GLN A 465 10.56 6.42 -4.34
C GLN A 465 10.42 5.38 -5.46
N ASP A 466 9.54 5.66 -6.44
CA ASP A 466 9.29 4.79 -7.58
C ASP A 466 10.61 4.41 -8.29
N PRO A 467 10.94 3.12 -8.46
CA PRO A 467 12.17 2.68 -9.09
C PRO A 467 12.23 3.05 -10.58
N GLY A 468 11.07 3.26 -11.22
CA GLY A 468 10.96 3.80 -12.58
C GLY A 468 11.28 5.28 -12.68
N ASN A 469 11.53 5.97 -11.55
CA ASN A 469 11.76 7.39 -11.45
C ASN A 469 10.63 8.21 -12.10
N THR A 470 9.38 7.75 -11.98
CA THR A 470 8.22 8.40 -12.60
C THR A 470 7.57 9.42 -11.67
N ILE A 471 7.17 10.56 -12.23
CA ILE A 471 6.44 11.61 -11.52
C ILE A 471 5.01 11.15 -11.25
N MET A 472 4.54 11.32 -10.02
CA MET A 472 3.13 11.10 -9.65
C MET A 472 2.41 12.43 -9.61
N ILE A 473 1.33 12.57 -10.39
CA ILE A 473 0.51 13.77 -10.43
C ILE A 473 -0.80 13.47 -9.72
N HIS A 474 -1.28 14.41 -8.93
CA HIS A 474 -2.58 14.35 -8.30
C HIS A 474 -3.18 15.74 -8.14
N THR A 475 -4.49 15.79 -7.91
CA THR A 475 -5.18 17.03 -7.55
C THR A 475 -5.82 16.90 -6.19
N ASP A 476 -5.90 18.02 -5.49
CA ASP A 476 -6.69 18.18 -4.29
C ASP A 476 -7.78 19.24 -4.52
N ILE A 477 -8.99 18.78 -4.79
CA ILE A 477 -10.14 19.59 -5.17
C ILE A 477 -11.00 19.86 -3.94
N ARG A 478 -11.42 21.11 -3.69
CA ARG A 478 -12.19 21.47 -2.49
C ARG A 478 -13.60 21.90 -2.87
N PHE A 479 -14.58 21.17 -2.36
CA PHE A 479 -16.01 21.46 -2.54
C PHE A 479 -16.52 22.26 -1.36
N VAL A 480 -17.19 23.36 -1.65
CA VAL A 480 -17.89 24.19 -0.67
C VAL A 480 -19.36 24.32 -1.06
N ASN A 481 -20.22 24.59 -0.08
CA ASN A 481 -21.56 25.11 -0.36
C ASN A 481 -21.45 26.63 -0.52
N PRO A 482 -21.71 27.21 -1.72
CA PRO A 482 -21.58 28.65 -1.93
C PRO A 482 -22.60 29.48 -1.13
N GLU A 483 -23.66 28.85 -0.63
CA GLU A 483 -24.68 29.49 0.21
C GLU A 483 -24.27 29.55 1.70
N GLU A 484 -23.19 28.89 2.09
CA GLU A 484 -22.64 28.88 3.45
C GLU A 484 -21.33 29.66 3.52
N PRO A 485 -20.94 30.20 4.69
CA PRO A 485 -19.60 30.78 4.83
C PRO A 485 -18.52 29.74 4.57
N PHE A 486 -17.45 30.14 3.90
CA PHE A 486 -16.24 29.34 3.66
C PHE A 486 -15.02 30.26 3.50
N ASP A 487 -13.81 29.70 3.43
CA ASP A 487 -12.58 30.47 3.24
C ASP A 487 -12.46 30.91 1.77
N THR A 488 -12.83 32.16 1.48
CA THR A 488 -12.88 32.67 0.10
C THR A 488 -11.51 32.89 -0.52
N ARG A 489 -10.40 32.75 0.22
CA ARG A 489 -9.06 32.84 -0.38
C ARG A 489 -8.84 31.75 -1.43
N TRP A 490 -9.58 30.65 -1.34
CA TRP A 490 -9.53 29.54 -2.29
C TRP A 490 -10.31 29.78 -3.60
N THR A 491 -11.03 30.89 -3.73
CA THR A 491 -11.65 31.26 -5.02
C THR A 491 -10.64 31.89 -5.98
N GLU A 492 -9.44 32.21 -5.49
CA GLU A 492 -8.34 32.74 -6.28
C GLU A 492 -7.36 31.61 -6.63
N HIS A 493 -6.68 31.74 -7.78
CA HIS A 493 -5.63 30.80 -8.14
C HIS A 493 -4.44 30.92 -7.18
N TRP A 494 -3.90 29.78 -6.75
CA TRP A 494 -2.77 29.73 -5.84
C TRP A 494 -1.56 30.48 -6.41
N MET A 495 -0.89 31.24 -5.54
CA MET A 495 0.35 31.95 -5.84
C MET A 495 1.38 31.73 -4.72
N PRO A 496 2.68 31.62 -5.04
CA PRO A 496 3.72 31.46 -4.03
C PRO A 496 3.66 32.57 -2.96
N GLY A 497 3.44 32.18 -1.71
CA GLY A 497 3.45 33.08 -0.55
C GLY A 497 2.10 33.70 -0.17
N ASP A 498 1.02 33.36 -0.86
CA ASP A 498 -0.37 33.80 -0.56
C ASP A 498 -0.91 33.31 0.80
N GLY A 499 -0.21 32.37 1.44
CA GLY A 499 -0.57 31.83 2.74
C GLY A 499 -1.49 30.62 2.68
N LEU A 500 -1.56 29.96 1.52
CA LEU A 500 -2.26 28.70 1.26
C LEU A 500 -1.32 27.55 0.85
#